data_AF-K3X0G1-F1
#
_entry.id   AF-K3X0G1-F1
#
_cell.length_a   1.000
_cell.length_b   1.000
_cell.length_c   1.000
_cell.angle_alpha   90.00
_cell.angle_beta   90.00
_cell.angle_gamma   90.00
#
_symmetry.space_group_name_H-M   'P 1'
#
loop_
_entity.id
_entity.type
_entity.pdbx_description
1 polymer ?
#
loop_
_entity_poly.entity_id
_entity_poly.type
_entity_poly.pdbx_seq_one_letter_code
_entity_poly.pdbx_strand_id
1 'polypeptide(L)'
;MTRMTSMKTLRVVALAALCALLTERVDAKCAMTQTCVNPGNVPDYDACIPEAHAVPADPQPMRGASWANVTGGGACKGDSDCNSKGSCTNGACACLNDGIVAGAHCELFAIQCPEYKDAACCSWQQNQAMAENFKVLANTFANNDGGGCDACAVNLLNLWCGLMCSPHQADFMRMHLPFPSINHRLDPMTGEENVKVLEMDVTLDKPFTCALYDSCKNTAIASVAEGMKSSLGFLNYQMQTGAIGHGEYMLLHFTSANTTTKATSADAFDHHVFKCSNYSEVTTMDIETLPTQAQLLSSIASPDVPKQCPCGACRQTCDDNAHAGGGGDRIAVVANPISLVDGFNGGLVAIVYGAIVAGAFWTHWRKQ
;
A
#
# COMPACT_ATOMS: atom_id res chain seq x y z
N MET A 1 -49.85 45.13 -13.59
CA MET A 1 -49.37 43.76 -13.30
C MET A 1 -47.92 43.63 -13.75
N THR A 2 -46.94 44.17 -13.00
CA THR A 2 -45.51 44.09 -13.42
C THR A 2 -44.57 44.43 -12.25
N ARG A 3 -44.72 43.77 -11.11
CA ARG A 3 -43.80 43.97 -9.95
C ARG A 3 -43.60 42.76 -9.04
N MET A 4 -43.88 41.55 -9.51
CA MET A 4 -43.77 40.31 -8.69
C MET A 4 -42.69 39.32 -9.14
N THR A 5 -42.03 39.53 -10.26
CA THR A 5 -41.02 38.58 -10.80
C THR A 5 -39.59 38.84 -10.31
N SER A 6 -39.27 40.02 -9.77
CA SER A 6 -37.87 40.39 -9.41
C SER A 6 -37.40 39.88 -8.04
N MET A 7 -38.31 39.53 -7.11
CA MET A 7 -37.93 39.07 -5.76
C MET A 7 -37.59 37.57 -5.69
N LYS A 8 -38.10 36.75 -6.62
CA LYS A 8 -37.81 35.31 -6.64
C LYS A 8 -36.38 35.03 -7.12
N THR A 9 -35.92 35.74 -8.14
CA THR A 9 -34.56 35.58 -8.70
C THR A 9 -33.48 36.01 -7.73
N LEU A 10 -33.71 37.10 -6.97
CA LEU A 10 -32.74 37.59 -5.98
C LEU A 10 -32.56 36.63 -4.80
N ARG A 11 -33.63 35.94 -4.38
CA ARG A 11 -33.58 34.94 -3.29
C ARG A 11 -32.86 33.66 -3.71
N VAL A 12 -33.00 33.23 -4.97
CA VAL A 12 -32.32 32.03 -5.49
C VAL A 12 -30.81 32.28 -5.63
N VAL A 13 -30.40 33.46 -6.09
CA VAL A 13 -28.98 33.83 -6.19
C VAL A 13 -28.35 33.99 -4.80
N ALA A 14 -29.07 34.58 -3.84
CA ALA A 14 -28.59 34.71 -2.46
C ALA A 14 -28.48 33.35 -1.74
N LEU A 15 -29.39 32.40 -1.98
CA LEU A 15 -29.28 31.05 -1.43
C LEU A 15 -28.13 30.25 -2.07
N ALA A 16 -27.92 30.37 -3.38
CA ALA A 16 -26.79 29.74 -4.07
C ALA A 16 -25.44 30.30 -3.60
N ALA A 17 -25.36 31.62 -3.39
CA ALA A 17 -24.17 32.26 -2.83
C ALA A 17 -23.93 31.90 -1.36
N LEU A 18 -24.99 31.73 -0.55
CA LEU A 18 -24.85 31.23 0.83
C LEU A 18 -24.44 29.74 0.88
N CYS A 19 -24.93 28.89 -0.03
CA CYS A 19 -24.50 27.49 -0.12
C CYS A 19 -23.04 27.35 -0.58
N ALA A 20 -22.54 28.26 -1.42
CA ALA A 20 -21.13 28.29 -1.84
C ALA A 20 -20.18 28.82 -0.74
N LEU A 21 -20.70 29.51 0.28
CA LEU A 21 -19.93 30.02 1.43
C LEU A 21 -19.94 29.09 2.65
N LEU A 22 -20.75 28.03 2.62
CA LEU A 22 -20.85 27.03 3.69
C LEU A 22 -20.25 25.67 3.30
N THR A 23 -19.53 25.59 2.19
CA THR A 23 -18.58 24.50 2.00
C THR A 23 -17.43 24.78 2.96
N GLU A 24 -17.53 24.26 4.19
CA GLU A 24 -16.36 24.08 5.04
C GLU A 24 -15.33 23.38 4.15
N ARG A 25 -14.29 24.12 3.74
CA ARG A 25 -13.12 23.48 3.18
C ARG A 25 -12.61 22.60 4.30
N VAL A 26 -12.73 21.29 4.13
CA VAL A 26 -12.01 20.34 4.95
C VAL A 26 -10.55 20.69 4.71
N ASP A 27 -9.96 21.42 5.66
CA ASP A 27 -8.59 21.89 5.52
C ASP A 27 -7.69 20.65 5.51
N ALA A 28 -6.90 20.50 4.46
CA ALA A 28 -5.91 19.44 4.35
C ALA A 28 -4.93 19.52 5.52
N LYS A 29 -4.82 18.42 6.29
CA LYS A 29 -3.96 18.34 7.48
C LYS A 29 -3.27 16.99 7.61
N CYS A 30 -2.08 17.03 8.21
CA CYS A 30 -1.24 15.88 8.50
C CYS A 30 -1.37 15.44 9.96
N ALA A 31 -1.55 14.14 10.18
CA ALA A 31 -1.64 13.55 11.52
C ALA A 31 -0.27 13.17 12.08
N MET A 32 0.65 12.75 11.21
CA MET A 32 1.99 12.31 11.57
C MET A 32 2.99 12.58 10.45
N THR A 33 4.27 12.52 10.79
CA THR A 33 5.41 12.54 9.86
C THR A 33 6.54 11.69 10.44
N GLN A 34 7.66 11.52 9.73
CA GLN A 34 8.87 10.89 10.28
C GLN A 34 10.10 11.63 9.76
N THR A 35 10.97 12.11 10.64
CA THR A 35 12.12 12.96 10.25
C THR A 35 13.46 12.24 10.32
N CYS A 36 13.46 10.95 10.60
CA CYS A 36 14.63 10.10 10.75
C CYS A 36 14.72 9.10 9.59
N VAL A 37 15.94 8.68 9.25
CA VAL A 37 16.19 7.61 8.28
C VAL A 37 16.66 6.39 9.06
N ASN A 38 16.07 5.23 8.79
CA ASN A 38 16.56 3.94 9.27
C ASN A 38 17.25 3.17 8.12
N PRO A 39 18.54 3.42 7.87
CA PRO A 39 19.23 2.86 6.71
C PRO A 39 19.34 1.33 6.80
N GLY A 40 18.92 0.63 5.74
CA GLY A 40 19.05 -0.82 5.62
C GLY A 40 17.94 -1.63 6.30
N ASN A 41 16.84 -0.99 6.69
CA ASN A 41 15.71 -1.63 7.37
C ASN A 41 16.12 -2.47 8.59
N VAL A 42 17.20 -2.05 9.29
CA VAL A 42 17.62 -2.69 10.53
C VAL A 42 16.72 -2.15 11.62
N PRO A 43 15.94 -2.96 12.34
CA PRO A 43 15.02 -2.44 13.33
C PRO A 43 15.76 -1.60 14.40
N ASP A 44 15.55 -0.28 14.38
CA ASP A 44 16.07 0.66 15.37
C ASP A 44 14.87 1.23 16.13
N TYR A 45 14.56 0.55 17.22
CA TYR A 45 13.32 0.72 17.98
C TYR A 45 13.27 2.00 18.81
N ASP A 46 14.37 2.74 18.92
CA ASP A 46 14.44 3.92 19.79
C ASP A 46 14.86 5.19 19.05
N ALA A 47 15.68 5.11 17.98
CA ALA A 47 16.20 6.29 17.32
C ALA A 47 15.28 6.84 16.22
N CYS A 48 14.40 6.00 15.63
CA CYS A 48 13.65 6.40 14.45
C CYS A 48 12.15 6.07 14.47
N ILE A 49 11.44 6.65 15.45
CA ILE A 49 9.98 6.53 15.56
C ILE A 49 9.33 7.73 14.87
N PRO A 50 8.29 7.52 14.04
CA PRO A 50 7.50 8.60 13.49
C PRO A 50 6.95 9.53 14.58
N GLU A 51 6.86 10.80 14.21
CA GLU A 51 6.39 11.89 15.03
C GLU A 51 4.91 12.14 14.72
N ALA A 52 4.03 11.82 15.68
CA ALA A 52 2.66 12.32 15.62
C ALA A 52 2.63 13.83 15.89
N HIS A 53 1.77 14.53 15.18
CA HIS A 53 1.52 15.95 15.43
C HIS A 53 0.49 16.10 16.56
N ALA A 54 0.87 16.76 17.66
CA ALA A 54 -0.05 17.10 18.75
C ALA A 54 -1.24 17.96 18.26
N VAL A 55 -0.99 18.79 17.24
CA VAL A 55 -1.98 19.56 16.48
C VAL A 55 -1.72 19.28 15.00
N PRO A 56 -2.71 18.83 14.21
CA PRO A 56 -2.49 18.49 12.81
C PRO A 56 -1.80 19.61 12.03
N ALA A 57 -0.77 19.25 11.26
CA ALA A 57 0.09 20.19 10.55
C ALA A 57 -0.39 20.44 9.11
N ASP A 58 0.03 21.55 8.51
CA ASP A 58 -0.25 21.81 7.10
C ASP A 58 0.63 20.92 6.20
N PRO A 59 0.06 20.28 5.15
CA PRO A 59 0.85 19.54 4.18
C PRO A 59 1.83 20.46 3.46
N GLN A 60 3.00 19.93 3.15
CA GLN A 60 4.08 20.66 2.50
C GLN A 60 4.35 20.09 1.10
N PRO A 61 4.72 20.92 0.12
CA PRO A 61 5.08 20.41 -1.18
C PRO A 61 6.37 19.57 -1.10
N MET A 62 6.49 18.55 -1.95
CA MET A 62 7.63 17.65 -2.04
C MET A 62 8.83 18.28 -2.75
N ARG A 63 9.17 19.52 -2.40
CA ARG A 63 10.22 20.33 -3.03
C ARG A 63 10.83 21.34 -2.06
N GLY A 64 11.99 21.87 -2.41
CA GLY A 64 12.66 22.91 -1.64
C GLY A 64 13.40 22.38 -0.42
N ALA A 65 13.80 23.28 0.49
CA ALA A 65 14.81 22.99 1.49
C ALA A 65 14.46 21.90 2.51
N SER A 66 13.17 21.71 2.80
CA SER A 66 12.65 20.72 3.74
C SER A 66 12.47 19.32 3.14
N TRP A 67 12.40 19.20 1.81
CA TRP A 67 12.19 17.93 1.11
C TRP A 67 13.48 17.38 0.49
N ALA A 68 14.59 17.76 1.12
CA ALA A 68 15.93 17.83 0.56
C ALA A 68 16.01 18.90 -0.56
N ASN A 69 16.42 20.13 -0.20
CA ASN A 69 17.12 20.94 -1.20
C ASN A 69 18.41 20.20 -1.45
N VAL A 70 18.60 19.69 -2.64
CA VAL A 70 19.95 19.44 -3.10
C VAL A 70 20.09 20.01 -4.48
N THR A 71 20.22 21.33 -4.50
CA THR A 71 21.20 22.03 -5.34
C THR A 71 22.64 21.64 -4.94
N GLY A 72 22.90 20.36 -4.73
CA GLY A 72 24.09 19.84 -4.06
C GLY A 72 24.24 18.34 -4.22
N GLY A 73 23.95 17.82 -5.42
CA GLY A 73 24.28 16.43 -5.76
C GLY A 73 25.80 16.27 -5.88
N GLY A 74 26.48 16.17 -4.74
CA GLY A 74 27.92 16.02 -4.61
C GLY A 74 28.79 16.95 -5.48
N ALA A 75 30.09 16.67 -5.48
CA ALA A 75 31.02 17.37 -6.36
C ALA A 75 31.09 16.64 -7.70
N CYS A 76 30.94 17.38 -8.79
CA CYS A 76 31.05 16.85 -10.14
C CYS A 76 32.09 17.64 -10.95
N LYS A 77 32.67 16.98 -11.96
CA LYS A 77 33.50 17.59 -13.00
C LYS A 77 32.78 17.60 -14.34
N GLY A 78 31.81 16.71 -14.55
CA GLY A 78 30.92 16.69 -15.70
C GLY A 78 29.64 15.89 -15.45
N ASP A 79 28.70 15.94 -16.39
CA ASP A 79 27.36 15.33 -16.27
C ASP A 79 27.40 13.81 -16.02
N SER A 80 28.46 13.12 -16.45
CA SER A 80 28.68 11.70 -16.17
C SER A 80 28.83 11.40 -14.67
N ASP A 81 29.33 12.37 -13.89
CA ASP A 81 29.47 12.27 -12.45
C ASP A 81 28.12 12.43 -11.73
N CYS A 82 27.03 12.64 -12.48
CA CYS A 82 25.67 12.79 -12.01
C CYS A 82 24.78 11.60 -12.43
N ASN A 83 25.40 10.42 -12.66
CA ASN A 83 24.75 9.15 -13.03
C ASN A 83 23.77 9.21 -14.21
N SER A 84 23.99 10.12 -15.16
CA SER A 84 23.09 10.35 -16.31
C SER A 84 21.67 10.81 -15.92
N LYS A 85 21.44 11.17 -14.65
CA LYS A 85 20.16 11.64 -14.11
C LYS A 85 20.19 13.10 -13.67
N GLY A 86 21.31 13.77 -13.91
CA GLY A 86 21.49 15.19 -13.63
C GLY A 86 22.56 15.80 -14.53
N SER A 87 22.69 17.12 -14.43
CA SER A 87 23.69 17.92 -15.12
C SER A 87 24.63 18.57 -14.10
N CYS A 88 25.93 18.56 -14.39
CA CYS A 88 26.93 19.18 -13.54
C CYS A 88 26.90 20.70 -13.75
N THR A 89 26.43 21.43 -12.74
CA THR A 89 26.30 22.89 -12.77
C THR A 89 27.20 23.48 -11.69
N ASN A 90 28.19 24.29 -12.07
CA ASN A 90 29.15 24.93 -11.16
C ASN A 90 29.86 23.96 -10.20
N GLY A 91 30.18 22.75 -10.68
CA GLY A 91 30.86 21.73 -9.88
C GLY A 91 29.96 20.97 -8.90
N ALA A 92 28.63 21.12 -9.00
CA ALA A 92 27.64 20.33 -8.26
C ALA A 92 26.61 19.71 -9.20
N CYS A 93 26.16 18.47 -8.95
CA CYS A 93 25.09 17.90 -9.77
C CYS A 93 23.75 18.57 -9.47
N ALA A 94 23.08 18.98 -10.55
CA ALA A 94 21.69 19.40 -10.58
C ALA A 94 20.86 18.25 -11.19
N CYS A 95 20.05 17.58 -10.37
CA CYS A 95 19.32 16.40 -10.81
C CYS A 95 18.07 16.79 -11.62
N LEU A 96 17.88 16.15 -12.76
CA LEU A 96 16.77 16.38 -13.69
C LEU A 96 15.59 15.51 -13.27
N ASN A 97 14.85 15.96 -12.26
CA ASN A 97 13.40 15.76 -12.05
C ASN A 97 13.05 16.09 -10.59
N ASP A 98 11.89 16.73 -10.42
CA ASP A 98 11.26 16.92 -9.12
C ASP A 98 11.10 15.55 -8.44
N GLY A 99 11.71 15.42 -7.26
CA GLY A 99 11.60 14.22 -6.45
C GLY A 99 12.78 13.28 -6.46
N ILE A 100 13.81 13.50 -7.26
CA ILE A 100 15.10 12.85 -7.03
C ILE A 100 15.77 13.57 -5.85
N VAL A 101 15.76 12.97 -4.66
CA VAL A 101 16.68 13.42 -3.62
C VAL A 101 18.09 13.20 -4.17
N ALA A 102 18.88 14.27 -4.26
CA ALA A 102 20.27 14.13 -4.69
C ALA A 102 21.07 13.42 -3.58
N GLY A 103 21.62 12.26 -3.91
CA GLY A 103 22.86 11.79 -3.30
C GLY A 103 24.06 12.51 -3.90
N ALA A 104 25.25 12.08 -3.50
CA ALA A 104 26.49 12.59 -4.07
C ALA A 104 26.52 12.58 -5.62
N HIS A 105 25.76 11.69 -6.27
CA HIS A 105 25.67 11.61 -7.74
C HIS A 105 24.23 11.43 -8.28
N CYS A 106 23.22 12.16 -7.77
CA CYS A 106 21.81 12.07 -8.25
C CYS A 106 21.19 10.65 -8.18
N GLU A 107 21.51 9.91 -7.12
CA GLU A 107 21.28 8.47 -7.06
C GLU A 107 20.48 7.98 -5.85
N LEU A 108 19.87 8.87 -5.07
CA LEU A 108 19.17 8.41 -3.87
C LEU A 108 17.78 7.89 -4.23
N PHE A 109 16.70 8.68 -4.31
CA PHE A 109 15.36 8.08 -4.53
C PHE A 109 14.43 9.08 -5.21
N ALA A 110 13.59 8.62 -6.14
CA ALA A 110 12.52 9.41 -6.77
C ALA A 110 11.37 9.65 -5.78
N ILE A 111 10.48 10.64 -6.03
CA ILE A 111 9.21 10.76 -5.32
C ILE A 111 8.44 9.47 -5.58
N GLN A 112 8.13 8.72 -4.52
CA GLN A 112 7.43 7.45 -4.64
C GLN A 112 5.93 7.64 -4.87
N CYS A 113 5.37 8.79 -4.47
CA CYS A 113 3.94 9.08 -4.53
C CYS A 113 3.69 10.42 -5.25
N PRO A 114 3.87 10.47 -6.58
CA PRO A 114 3.86 11.74 -7.33
C PRO A 114 2.52 12.47 -7.30
N GLU A 115 1.41 11.75 -7.11
CA GLU A 115 0.08 12.32 -6.94
C GLU A 115 0.03 13.38 -5.82
N TYR A 116 0.82 13.22 -4.76
CA TYR A 116 0.85 14.12 -3.62
C TYR A 116 1.99 15.16 -3.68
N LYS A 117 2.70 15.29 -4.81
CA LYS A 117 3.93 16.11 -4.91
C LYS A 117 3.74 17.59 -4.52
N ASP A 118 2.56 18.15 -4.74
CA ASP A 118 2.30 19.57 -4.51
C ASP A 118 1.86 19.87 -3.06
N ALA A 119 1.38 18.87 -2.33
CA ALA A 119 0.99 18.96 -0.93
C ALA A 119 0.97 17.56 -0.31
N ALA A 120 1.94 17.28 0.57
CA ALA A 120 2.10 15.98 1.19
C ALA A 120 2.36 16.05 2.69
N CYS A 121 2.00 14.97 3.38
CA CYS A 121 2.31 14.78 4.80
C CYS A 121 3.61 14.00 5.05
N CYS A 122 4.13 13.35 4.01
CA CYS A 122 5.37 12.59 4.13
C CYS A 122 6.61 13.48 3.95
N SER A 123 7.63 13.17 4.72
CA SER A 123 8.96 13.76 4.59
C SER A 123 9.78 13.09 3.48
N TRP A 124 10.96 13.66 3.18
CA TRP A 124 11.90 12.99 2.26
C TRP A 124 12.45 11.68 2.84
N GLN A 125 12.58 11.58 4.16
CA GLN A 125 13.01 10.35 4.84
C GLN A 125 11.97 9.23 4.69
N GLN A 126 10.68 9.55 4.85
CA GLN A 126 9.59 8.60 4.61
C GLN A 126 9.56 8.19 3.14
N ASN A 127 9.76 9.14 2.22
CA ASN A 127 9.86 8.83 0.80
C ASN A 127 11.01 7.87 0.48
N GLN A 128 12.17 8.05 1.10
CA GLN A 128 13.29 7.11 0.99
C GLN A 128 12.92 5.72 1.52
N ALA A 129 12.35 5.62 2.72
CA ALA A 129 11.93 4.35 3.29
C ALA A 129 10.89 3.64 2.41
N MET A 130 9.92 4.38 1.88
CA MET A 130 8.96 3.85 0.90
C MET A 130 9.64 3.36 -0.36
N ALA A 131 10.67 4.02 -0.87
CA ALA A 131 11.35 3.59 -2.09
C ALA A 131 12.01 2.21 -1.95
N GLU A 132 12.49 1.88 -0.76
CA GLU A 132 13.05 0.56 -0.45
C GLU A 132 11.93 -0.47 -0.24
N ASN A 133 10.90 -0.12 0.53
CA ASN A 133 9.77 -1.01 0.83
C ASN A 133 8.91 -1.31 -0.42
N PHE A 134 8.76 -0.35 -1.32
CA PHE A 134 7.98 -0.50 -2.54
C PHE A 134 8.61 -1.51 -3.49
N LYS A 135 9.94 -1.63 -3.53
CA LYS A 135 10.62 -2.69 -4.27
C LYS A 135 10.26 -4.07 -3.72
N VAL A 136 10.22 -4.21 -2.40
CA VAL A 136 9.83 -5.48 -1.75
C VAL A 136 8.37 -5.81 -2.08
N LEU A 137 7.46 -4.84 -1.95
CA LEU A 137 6.05 -5.01 -2.30
C LEU A 137 5.86 -5.38 -3.77
N ALA A 138 6.50 -4.66 -4.69
CA ALA A 138 6.46 -4.94 -6.11
C ALA A 138 6.99 -6.36 -6.41
N ASN A 139 8.17 -6.72 -5.90
CA ASN A 139 8.72 -8.05 -6.14
C ASN A 139 7.84 -9.17 -5.58
N THR A 140 7.11 -8.91 -4.49
CA THR A 140 6.27 -9.91 -3.81
C THR A 140 4.90 -10.06 -4.47
N PHE A 141 4.24 -8.95 -4.82
CA PHE A 141 2.85 -8.94 -5.25
C PHE A 141 2.67 -8.71 -6.75
N ALA A 142 3.64 -8.13 -7.45
CA ALA A 142 3.54 -7.86 -8.89
C ALA A 142 3.68 -9.15 -9.71
N ASN A 143 3.39 -9.07 -11.00
CA ASN A 143 3.52 -10.19 -11.91
C ASN A 143 4.97 -10.69 -11.93
N ASN A 144 5.15 -11.93 -11.50
CA ASN A 144 6.44 -12.61 -11.35
C ASN A 144 6.23 -14.12 -11.57
N ASP A 145 7.33 -14.87 -11.67
CA ASP A 145 7.31 -16.33 -11.85
C ASP A 145 6.61 -17.08 -10.69
N GLY A 146 6.49 -16.42 -9.53
CA GLY A 146 5.82 -16.94 -8.36
C GLY A 146 4.30 -16.84 -8.39
N GLY A 147 3.69 -16.10 -9.34
CA GLY A 147 2.24 -15.97 -9.44
C GLY A 147 1.65 -14.73 -8.75
N GLY A 148 2.22 -13.54 -9.04
CA GLY A 148 1.66 -12.25 -8.62
C GLY A 148 0.85 -11.53 -9.71
N CYS A 149 0.44 -10.29 -9.42
CA CYS A 149 -0.48 -9.47 -10.21
C CYS A 149 -0.11 -7.99 -10.12
N ASP A 150 0.24 -7.36 -11.25
CA ASP A 150 0.63 -5.94 -11.28
C ASP A 150 -0.47 -5.03 -10.72
N ALA A 151 -1.75 -5.26 -11.04
CA ALA A 151 -2.85 -4.47 -10.47
C ALA A 151 -2.88 -4.52 -8.93
N CYS A 152 -2.69 -5.69 -8.33
CA CYS A 152 -2.58 -5.83 -6.88
C CYS A 152 -1.42 -5.01 -6.32
N ALA A 153 -0.24 -5.10 -6.94
CA ALA A 153 0.92 -4.34 -6.52
C ALA A 153 0.67 -2.83 -6.59
N VAL A 154 0.12 -2.32 -7.70
CA VAL A 154 -0.23 -0.89 -7.83
C VAL A 154 -1.21 -0.46 -6.74
N ASN A 155 -2.26 -1.25 -6.49
CA ASN A 155 -3.26 -0.93 -5.47
C ASN A 155 -2.65 -0.88 -4.05
N LEU A 156 -1.73 -1.80 -3.73
CA LEU A 156 -0.98 -1.78 -2.47
C LEU A 156 -0.07 -0.57 -2.35
N LEU A 157 0.65 -0.22 -3.43
CA LEU A 157 1.50 0.97 -3.45
C LEU A 157 0.68 2.25 -3.26
N ASN A 158 -0.50 2.33 -3.89
CA ASN A 158 -1.45 3.44 -3.70
C ASN A 158 -1.96 3.54 -2.26
N LEU A 159 -2.30 2.41 -1.63
CA LEU A 159 -2.68 2.38 -0.21
C LEU A 159 -1.58 3.02 0.65
N TRP A 160 -0.34 2.56 0.51
CA TRP A 160 0.76 3.09 1.30
C TRP A 160 1.08 4.54 0.99
N CYS A 161 1.02 4.96 -0.28
CA CYS A 161 1.16 6.35 -0.66
C CYS A 161 0.10 7.23 0.00
N GLY A 162 -1.16 6.80 0.00
CA GLY A 162 -2.25 7.54 0.64
C GLY A 162 -2.10 7.64 2.15
N LEU A 163 -1.78 6.54 2.83
CA LEU A 163 -1.59 6.53 4.28
C LEU A 163 -0.42 7.41 4.72
N MET A 164 0.66 7.46 3.95
CA MET A 164 1.88 8.19 4.33
C MET A 164 1.89 9.64 3.85
N CYS A 165 1.45 9.89 2.62
CA CYS A 165 1.66 11.17 1.96
C CYS A 165 0.38 11.98 1.73
N SER A 166 -0.82 11.40 1.87
CA SER A 166 -2.05 12.13 1.57
C SER A 166 -2.11 13.46 2.35
N PRO A 167 -2.42 14.59 1.71
CA PRO A 167 -2.56 15.87 2.40
C PRO A 167 -3.74 15.90 3.37
N HIS A 168 -4.64 14.91 3.28
CA HIS A 168 -5.84 14.75 4.10
C HIS A 168 -5.67 13.67 5.17
N GLN A 169 -4.43 13.34 5.56
CA GLN A 169 -4.13 12.27 6.49
C GLN A 169 -4.91 12.38 7.81
N ALA A 170 -5.13 13.59 8.34
CA ALA A 170 -5.87 13.81 9.58
C ALA A 170 -7.38 13.52 9.50
N ASP A 171 -7.94 13.38 8.29
CA ASP A 171 -9.36 13.05 8.12
C ASP A 171 -9.62 11.58 8.47
N PHE A 172 -8.65 10.71 8.20
CA PHE A 172 -8.78 9.26 8.40
C PHE A 172 -7.76 8.65 9.38
N MET A 173 -6.73 9.40 9.81
CA MET A 173 -5.77 8.98 10.83
C MET A 173 -5.85 9.85 12.08
N ARG A 174 -5.85 9.21 13.24
CA ARG A 174 -5.80 9.89 14.54
C ARG A 174 -4.94 9.11 15.53
N MET A 175 -4.42 9.81 16.52
CA MET A 175 -3.70 9.18 17.62
C MET A 175 -4.60 8.20 18.37
N HIS A 176 -4.10 6.97 18.61
CA HIS A 176 -4.83 5.97 19.39
C HIS A 176 -4.94 6.35 20.88
N LEU A 177 -3.86 6.91 21.42
CA LEU A 177 -3.77 7.41 22.80
C LEU A 177 -3.63 8.95 22.81
N PRO A 178 -3.96 9.62 23.92
CA PRO A 178 -3.63 11.04 24.07
C PRO A 178 -2.15 11.31 23.80
N PHE A 179 -1.85 12.44 23.16
CA PHE A 179 -0.47 12.79 22.82
C PHE A 179 0.47 12.74 24.04
N PRO A 180 1.67 12.13 23.92
CA PRO A 180 2.18 11.38 22.76
C PRO A 180 1.58 9.97 22.68
N SER A 181 1.14 9.56 21.48
CA SER A 181 0.54 8.23 21.24
C SER A 181 1.57 7.10 21.12
N ILE A 182 2.58 7.12 21.99
CA ILE A 182 3.71 6.19 21.95
C ILE A 182 3.46 5.05 22.93
N ASN A 183 3.67 3.82 22.49
CA ASN A 183 3.52 2.61 23.29
C ASN A 183 4.64 1.60 23.01
N HIS A 184 4.63 0.45 23.68
CA HIS A 184 5.60 -0.63 23.46
C HIS A 184 4.89 -1.93 23.04
N ARG A 185 5.45 -2.65 22.07
CA ARG A 185 4.89 -3.88 21.47
C ARG A 185 5.97 -4.94 21.26
N LEU A 186 5.53 -6.17 21.00
CA LEU A 186 6.41 -7.23 20.47
C LEU A 186 6.57 -6.99 18.97
N ASP A 187 7.80 -6.95 18.46
CA ASP A 187 8.03 -7.01 17.02
C ASP A 187 7.79 -8.44 16.51
N PRO A 188 6.78 -8.68 15.67
CA PRO A 188 6.50 -10.01 15.14
C PRO A 188 7.58 -10.53 14.18
N MET A 189 8.45 -9.66 13.65
CA MET A 189 9.48 -10.03 12.67
C MET A 189 10.76 -10.52 13.34
N THR A 190 11.26 -9.81 14.35
CA THR A 190 12.48 -10.20 15.09
C THR A 190 12.19 -10.97 16.37
N GLY A 191 10.99 -10.87 16.92
CA GLY A 191 10.65 -11.39 18.25
C GLY A 191 11.14 -10.50 19.40
N GLU A 192 11.66 -9.30 19.12
CA GLU A 192 12.10 -8.37 20.15
C GLU A 192 10.91 -7.85 20.96
N GLU A 193 10.99 -7.96 22.28
CA GLU A 193 9.97 -7.45 23.20
C GLU A 193 10.16 -5.96 23.51
N ASN A 194 9.07 -5.26 23.85
CA ASN A 194 9.07 -3.85 24.24
C ASN A 194 9.64 -2.87 23.18
N VAL A 195 9.39 -3.15 21.91
CA VAL A 195 9.66 -2.24 20.80
C VAL A 195 8.76 -1.02 20.88
N LYS A 196 9.33 0.18 20.89
CA LYS A 196 8.59 1.43 20.98
C LYS A 196 7.97 1.77 19.62
N VAL A 197 6.67 2.07 19.62
CA VAL A 197 5.86 2.31 18.42
C VAL A 197 4.95 3.52 18.59
N LEU A 198 4.69 4.23 17.50
CA LEU A 198 3.60 5.20 17.39
C LEU A 198 2.30 4.46 17.05
N GLU A 199 1.29 4.57 17.92
CA GLU A 199 0.00 3.94 17.72
C GLU A 199 -1.00 4.93 17.09
N MET A 200 -1.54 4.57 15.93
CA MET A 200 -2.49 5.37 15.18
C MET A 200 -3.76 4.57 14.88
N ASP A 201 -4.93 5.15 15.08
CA ASP A 201 -6.17 4.65 14.52
C ASP A 201 -6.30 5.11 13.07
N VAL A 202 -6.53 4.17 12.16
CA VAL A 202 -6.69 4.42 10.72
C VAL A 202 -8.07 3.95 10.28
N THR A 203 -8.87 4.86 9.73
CA THR A 203 -10.20 4.55 9.21
C THR A 203 -10.12 4.34 7.71
N LEU A 204 -10.49 3.14 7.25
CA LEU A 204 -10.48 2.77 5.83
C LEU A 204 -11.90 2.57 5.31
N ASP A 205 -12.13 2.92 4.05
CA ASP A 205 -13.40 2.63 3.40
C ASP A 205 -13.55 1.12 3.14
N LYS A 206 -14.74 0.59 3.44
CA LYS A 206 -14.99 -0.84 3.32
C LYS A 206 -15.05 -1.32 1.84
N PRO A 207 -15.84 -0.70 0.94
CA PRO A 207 -15.76 -0.98 -0.50
C PRO A 207 -14.32 -0.95 -1.05
N PHE A 208 -13.55 0.07 -0.72
CA PHE A 208 -12.14 0.19 -1.09
C PHE A 208 -11.31 -1.02 -0.64
N THR A 209 -11.35 -1.34 0.65
CA THR A 209 -10.55 -2.43 1.24
C THR A 209 -10.95 -3.82 0.75
N CYS A 210 -12.24 -4.01 0.43
CA CYS A 210 -12.72 -5.20 -0.25
C CYS A 210 -12.17 -5.30 -1.67
N ALA A 211 -12.24 -4.22 -2.46
CA ALA A 211 -11.74 -4.22 -3.83
C ALA A 211 -10.22 -4.43 -3.90
N LEU A 212 -9.46 -3.78 -2.99
CA LEU A 212 -8.02 -3.98 -2.85
C LEU A 212 -7.71 -5.46 -2.57
N TYR A 213 -8.35 -6.05 -1.57
CA TYR A 213 -8.16 -7.47 -1.24
C TYR A 213 -8.55 -8.38 -2.41
N ASP A 214 -9.66 -8.11 -3.09
CA ASP A 214 -10.11 -8.90 -4.23
C ASP A 214 -9.10 -8.90 -5.39
N SER A 215 -8.37 -7.79 -5.58
CA SER A 215 -7.28 -7.71 -6.56
C SER A 215 -6.06 -8.59 -6.18
N CYS A 216 -5.88 -8.90 -4.89
CA CYS A 216 -4.68 -9.52 -4.35
C CYS A 216 -4.85 -10.96 -3.85
N LYS A 217 -6.07 -11.37 -3.46
CA LYS A 217 -6.32 -12.61 -2.69
C LYS A 217 -5.89 -13.92 -3.35
N ASN A 218 -5.72 -13.93 -4.68
CA ASN A 218 -5.26 -15.11 -5.42
C ASN A 218 -3.78 -15.02 -5.80
N THR A 219 -3.07 -13.93 -5.48
CA THR A 219 -1.60 -13.92 -5.60
C THR A 219 -1.00 -15.03 -4.74
N ALA A 220 0.13 -15.59 -5.16
CA ALA A 220 0.72 -16.73 -4.48
C ALA A 220 0.98 -16.47 -3.00
N ILE A 221 1.48 -15.28 -2.64
CA ILE A 221 1.74 -14.93 -1.24
C ILE A 221 0.44 -14.80 -0.42
N ALA A 222 -0.59 -14.15 -0.96
CA ALA A 222 -1.84 -13.92 -0.23
C ALA A 222 -2.68 -15.18 -0.09
N SER A 223 -2.63 -16.07 -1.09
CA SER A 223 -3.41 -17.31 -1.10
C SER A 223 -2.87 -18.37 -0.13
N VAL A 224 -1.57 -18.39 0.14
CA VAL A 224 -0.94 -19.39 1.03
C VAL A 224 -0.75 -18.89 2.46
N ALA A 225 -0.69 -17.58 2.69
CA ALA A 225 -0.56 -17.02 4.03
C ALA A 225 -1.90 -17.07 4.77
N GLU A 226 -1.99 -17.90 5.83
CA GLU A 226 -3.18 -18.01 6.69
C GLU A 226 -3.68 -16.65 7.20
N GLY A 227 -2.74 -15.76 7.56
CA GLY A 227 -3.03 -14.41 8.03
C GLY A 227 -3.71 -13.52 6.98
N MET A 228 -3.61 -13.85 5.69
CA MET A 228 -4.10 -13.03 4.58
C MET A 228 -5.42 -13.52 3.97
N LYS A 229 -6.07 -14.56 4.53
CA LYS A 229 -7.29 -15.18 3.94
C LYS A 229 -8.56 -14.31 3.93
N SER A 230 -8.50 -13.11 4.49
CA SER A 230 -9.61 -12.15 4.49
C SER A 230 -9.09 -10.74 4.28
N SER A 231 -9.93 -9.81 3.81
CA SER A 231 -9.55 -8.39 3.66
C SER A 231 -8.99 -7.80 4.96
N LEU A 232 -9.64 -8.07 6.10
CA LEU A 232 -9.15 -7.64 7.41
C LEU A 232 -7.79 -8.27 7.76
N GLY A 233 -7.65 -9.59 7.58
CA GLY A 233 -6.40 -10.29 7.87
C GLY A 233 -5.24 -9.82 6.97
N PHE A 234 -5.53 -9.64 5.68
CA PHE A 234 -4.59 -9.12 4.71
C PHE A 234 -4.08 -7.73 5.11
N LEU A 235 -4.99 -6.81 5.43
CA LEU A 235 -4.61 -5.45 5.85
C LEU A 235 -3.92 -5.44 7.21
N ASN A 236 -4.38 -6.23 8.18
CA ASN A 236 -3.68 -6.38 9.46
C ASN A 236 -2.26 -6.90 9.24
N TYR A 237 -2.05 -7.84 8.31
CA TYR A 237 -0.70 -8.28 7.96
C TYR A 237 0.11 -7.11 7.41
N GLN A 238 -0.40 -6.38 6.40
CA GLN A 238 0.31 -5.22 5.84
C GLN A 238 0.70 -4.20 6.93
N MET A 239 -0.23 -3.87 7.83
CA MET A 239 0.01 -2.86 8.87
C MET A 239 0.87 -3.35 10.03
N GLN A 240 0.83 -4.63 10.38
CA GLN A 240 1.56 -5.14 11.55
C GLN A 240 2.95 -5.65 11.18
N THR A 241 3.14 -6.31 10.03
CA THR A 241 4.48 -6.73 9.61
C THR A 241 5.20 -5.63 8.84
N GLY A 242 4.44 -4.81 8.09
CA GLY A 242 4.99 -3.73 7.28
C GLY A 242 5.24 -2.42 8.04
N ALA A 243 4.50 -2.11 9.11
CA ALA A 243 4.64 -0.84 9.82
C ALA A 243 5.43 -0.95 11.15
N ILE A 244 5.32 -2.07 11.88
CA ILE A 244 5.98 -2.22 13.20
C ILE A 244 7.50 -2.21 13.08
N GLY A 245 8.06 -2.78 12.01
CA GLY A 245 9.49 -2.71 11.70
C GLY A 245 10.03 -1.28 11.50
N HIS A 246 9.12 -0.29 11.36
CA HIS A 246 9.44 1.13 11.20
C HIS A 246 8.92 2.00 12.36
N GLY A 247 8.56 1.37 13.50
CA GLY A 247 8.10 2.09 14.68
C GLY A 247 6.66 2.58 14.60
N GLU A 248 5.83 1.99 13.73
CA GLU A 248 4.40 2.33 13.59
C GLU A 248 3.51 1.14 13.92
N TYR A 249 2.39 1.41 14.59
CA TYR A 249 1.36 0.42 14.82
C TYR A 249 -0.01 1.00 14.47
N MET A 250 -0.57 0.56 13.34
CA MET A 250 -1.85 1.07 12.86
C MET A 250 -3.01 0.15 13.28
N LEU A 251 -3.96 0.70 14.02
CA LEU A 251 -5.21 0.07 14.38
C LEU A 251 -6.27 0.39 13.32
N LEU A 252 -6.71 -0.64 12.61
CA LEU A 252 -7.65 -0.48 11.50
C LEU A 252 -9.10 -0.39 12.00
N HIS A 253 -9.80 0.64 11.54
CA HIS A 253 -11.24 0.84 11.64
C HIS A 253 -11.82 0.85 10.22
N PHE A 254 -13.05 0.37 10.04
CA PHE A 254 -13.69 0.30 8.73
C PHE A 254 -15.02 1.03 8.75
N THR A 255 -15.33 1.75 7.68
CA THR A 255 -16.65 2.37 7.52
C THR A 255 -17.74 1.29 7.56
N SER A 256 -18.76 1.53 8.38
CA SER A 256 -19.95 0.69 8.42
C SER A 256 -21.06 1.39 7.64
N ALA A 257 -21.79 0.64 6.82
CA ALA A 257 -22.96 1.15 6.12
C ALA A 257 -24.12 1.54 7.07
N ASN A 258 -24.00 1.30 8.39
CA ASN A 258 -25.15 1.29 9.29
C ASN A 258 -24.89 1.78 10.74
N THR A 259 -23.96 2.71 10.98
CA THR A 259 -23.74 3.22 12.35
C THR A 259 -23.76 4.73 12.48
N THR A 260 -24.56 5.16 13.46
CA THR A 260 -24.68 6.48 14.10
C THR A 260 -23.43 6.93 14.87
N THR A 261 -22.30 6.25 14.73
CA THR A 261 -21.01 6.63 15.32
C THR A 261 -20.21 7.43 14.30
N LYS A 262 -20.22 8.75 14.47
CA LYS A 262 -19.35 9.87 14.04
C LYS A 262 -18.25 9.74 12.94
N ALA A 263 -17.85 8.56 12.47
CA ALA A 263 -17.04 8.38 11.27
C ALA A 263 -17.99 8.22 10.08
N THR A 264 -18.15 9.30 9.32
CA THR A 264 -18.88 9.24 8.05
C THR A 264 -17.95 8.67 6.98
N SER A 265 -18.48 8.21 5.84
CA SER A 265 -17.65 7.80 4.71
C SER A 265 -16.71 8.92 4.21
N ALA A 266 -16.95 10.17 4.62
CA ALA A 266 -16.09 11.31 4.34
C ALA A 266 -14.78 11.31 5.16
N ASP A 267 -14.74 10.57 6.27
CA ASP A 267 -13.60 10.53 7.22
C ASP A 267 -12.79 9.22 7.08
N ALA A 268 -12.87 8.57 5.92
CA ALA A 268 -12.24 7.29 5.67
C ALA A 268 -11.35 7.36 4.43
N PHE A 269 -10.20 6.70 4.50
CA PHE A 269 -9.33 6.60 3.35
C PHE A 269 -9.97 5.70 2.28
N ASP A 270 -10.09 6.24 1.08
CA ASP A 270 -10.48 5.57 -0.14
C ASP A 270 -9.51 6.00 -1.25
N HIS A 271 -9.29 5.11 -2.21
CA HIS A 271 -8.49 5.36 -3.38
C HIS A 271 -9.00 4.51 -4.54
N HIS A 272 -8.79 4.97 -5.77
CA HIS A 272 -9.09 4.16 -6.95
C HIS A 272 -8.35 2.81 -6.91
N VAL A 273 -9.07 1.72 -7.24
CA VAL A 273 -8.56 0.35 -7.23
C VAL A 273 -8.66 -0.26 -8.63
N PHE A 274 -7.51 -0.63 -9.19
CA PHE A 274 -7.42 -1.36 -10.44
C PHE A 274 -7.93 -2.80 -10.26
N LYS A 275 -8.86 -3.21 -11.11
CA LYS A 275 -9.35 -4.60 -11.13
C LYS A 275 -8.28 -5.52 -11.69
N CYS A 276 -8.11 -6.70 -11.09
CA CYS A 276 -7.09 -7.63 -11.54
C CYS A 276 -7.38 -8.23 -12.93
N SER A 277 -8.66 -8.33 -13.35
CA SER A 277 -9.01 -8.90 -14.66
C SER A 277 -8.91 -7.92 -15.81
N ASN A 278 -9.07 -6.62 -15.54
CA ASN A 278 -8.93 -5.58 -16.55
C ASN A 278 -8.63 -4.23 -15.88
N TYR A 279 -7.41 -3.75 -16.07
CA TYR A 279 -6.93 -2.45 -15.63
C TYR A 279 -6.46 -1.60 -16.82
N SER A 280 -7.11 -1.76 -17.98
CA SER A 280 -6.78 -1.02 -19.20
C SER A 280 -6.96 0.49 -19.07
N GLU A 281 -7.77 0.94 -18.11
CA GLU A 281 -7.91 2.36 -17.77
C GLU A 281 -6.57 3.04 -17.48
N VAL A 282 -5.56 2.30 -17.00
CA VAL A 282 -4.20 2.82 -16.78
C VAL A 282 -3.55 3.39 -18.04
N THR A 283 -3.94 2.90 -19.22
CA THR A 283 -3.40 3.40 -20.51
C THR A 283 -3.90 4.79 -20.88
N THR A 284 -5.02 5.21 -20.27
CA THR A 284 -5.64 6.51 -20.50
C THR A 284 -5.42 7.48 -19.35
N MET A 285 -4.84 7.00 -18.24
CA MET A 285 -4.49 7.81 -17.08
C MET A 285 -3.15 8.49 -17.28
N ASP A 286 -2.93 9.57 -16.52
CA ASP A 286 -1.61 10.14 -16.38
C ASP A 286 -0.73 9.19 -15.57
N ILE A 287 0.11 8.41 -16.25
CA ILE A 287 0.98 7.41 -15.61
C ILE A 287 1.93 8.04 -14.60
N GLU A 288 2.21 9.34 -14.74
CA GLU A 288 3.09 10.08 -13.83
C GLU A 288 2.46 10.25 -12.44
N THR A 289 1.14 10.07 -12.28
CA THR A 289 0.49 10.14 -10.95
C THR A 289 0.61 8.84 -10.18
N LEU A 290 0.86 7.72 -10.85
CA LEU A 290 1.04 6.42 -10.19
C LEU A 290 2.31 6.41 -9.33
N PRO A 291 2.36 5.54 -8.30
CA PRO A 291 3.57 5.35 -7.53
C PRO A 291 4.76 5.04 -8.44
N THR A 292 5.91 5.64 -8.20
CA THR A 292 7.05 5.51 -9.13
C THR A 292 7.47 4.05 -9.35
N GLN A 293 7.39 3.21 -8.31
CA GLN A 293 7.64 1.78 -8.46
C GLN A 293 6.57 1.05 -9.29
N ALA A 294 5.31 1.51 -9.25
CA ALA A 294 4.23 0.98 -10.09
C ALA A 294 4.47 1.25 -11.59
N GLN A 295 5.04 2.41 -11.92
CA GLN A 295 5.38 2.78 -13.29
C GLN A 295 6.43 1.84 -13.93
N LEU A 296 7.22 1.14 -13.10
CA LEU A 296 8.24 0.19 -13.55
C LEU A 296 7.71 -1.24 -13.74
N LEU A 297 6.46 -1.51 -13.38
CA LEU A 297 5.87 -2.84 -13.51
C LEU A 297 5.66 -3.20 -14.97
N SER A 298 5.93 -4.46 -15.33
CA SER A 298 6.00 -4.92 -16.72
C SER A 298 4.75 -4.61 -17.55
N SER A 299 3.55 -4.84 -16.97
CA SER A 299 2.29 -4.57 -17.65
C SER A 299 1.91 -3.09 -17.65
N ILE A 300 2.48 -2.28 -16.75
CA ILE A 300 2.20 -0.84 -16.65
C ILE A 300 3.11 -0.06 -17.60
N ALA A 301 4.41 -0.35 -17.57
CA ALA A 301 5.43 0.31 -18.37
C ALA A 301 5.29 0.05 -19.87
N SER A 302 4.80 -1.15 -20.25
CA SER A 302 4.71 -1.54 -21.66
C SER A 302 3.29 -1.36 -22.20
N PRO A 303 3.08 -0.57 -23.29
CA PRO A 303 1.75 -0.39 -23.87
C PRO A 303 1.21 -1.69 -24.49
N ASP A 304 2.08 -2.55 -25.00
CA ASP A 304 1.73 -3.76 -25.74
C ASP A 304 1.36 -4.96 -24.85
N VAL A 305 1.66 -4.88 -23.55
CA VAL A 305 1.34 -5.95 -22.60
C VAL A 305 -0.13 -5.84 -22.18
N PRO A 306 -0.92 -6.93 -22.24
CA PRO A 306 -2.30 -6.94 -21.76
C PRO A 306 -2.43 -6.45 -20.32
N LYS A 307 -3.36 -5.53 -20.08
CA LYS A 307 -3.65 -4.96 -18.76
C LYS A 307 -4.58 -5.87 -17.95
N GLN A 308 -4.13 -7.10 -17.75
CA GLN A 308 -4.82 -8.14 -17.00
C GLN A 308 -3.80 -9.00 -16.25
N CYS A 309 -4.15 -9.46 -15.06
CA CYS A 309 -3.31 -10.36 -14.29
C CYS A 309 -3.50 -11.82 -14.74
N PRO A 310 -2.47 -12.69 -14.59
CA PRO A 310 -2.61 -14.11 -14.92
C PRO A 310 -3.76 -14.77 -14.15
N CYS A 311 -4.43 -15.74 -14.78
CA CYS A 311 -5.55 -16.48 -14.16
C CYS A 311 -5.20 -17.08 -12.79
N GLY A 312 -3.98 -17.59 -12.61
CA GLY A 312 -3.50 -18.12 -11.32
C GLY A 312 -3.47 -17.06 -10.21
N ALA A 313 -3.23 -15.80 -10.55
CA ALA A 313 -3.17 -14.67 -9.61
C ALA A 313 -4.48 -13.86 -9.53
N CYS A 314 -5.41 -14.08 -10.46
CA CYS A 314 -6.69 -13.40 -10.55
C CYS A 314 -7.77 -14.32 -11.13
N ARG A 315 -8.66 -14.82 -10.27
CA ARG A 315 -9.78 -15.68 -10.69
C ARG A 315 -10.69 -15.03 -11.72
N GLN A 316 -10.95 -13.72 -11.60
CA GLN A 316 -11.80 -12.98 -12.54
C GLN A 316 -11.25 -13.06 -13.97
N THR A 317 -9.92 -13.03 -14.16
CA THR A 317 -9.32 -13.24 -15.47
C THR A 317 -9.65 -14.62 -16.04
N CYS A 318 -9.68 -15.67 -15.21
CA CYS A 318 -10.07 -17.01 -15.65
C CYS A 318 -11.53 -17.03 -16.13
N ASP A 319 -12.42 -16.45 -15.33
CA ASP A 319 -13.85 -16.44 -15.59
C ASP A 319 -14.17 -15.64 -16.86
N ASP A 320 -13.53 -14.47 -17.03
CA ASP A 320 -13.68 -13.61 -18.22
C ASP A 320 -13.19 -14.31 -19.49
N ASN A 321 -12.07 -15.05 -19.43
CA ASN A 321 -11.53 -15.79 -20.57
C ASN A 321 -12.31 -17.10 -20.86
N ALA A 322 -12.93 -17.72 -19.85
CA ALA A 322 -13.77 -18.90 -20.02
C ALA A 322 -15.03 -18.63 -20.86
N HIS A 323 -15.49 -17.38 -20.90
CA HIS A 323 -16.64 -16.95 -21.69
C HIS A 323 -16.29 -16.47 -23.12
N ALA A 324 -15.00 -16.28 -23.44
CA ALA A 324 -14.55 -15.64 -24.67
C ALA A 324 -14.08 -16.60 -25.79
N GLY A 325 -13.88 -17.90 -25.54
CA GLY A 325 -13.31 -18.81 -26.54
C GLY A 325 -13.82 -20.25 -26.46
N GLY A 326 -14.44 -20.73 -27.55
CA GLY A 326 -14.78 -22.13 -27.73
C GLY A 326 -13.52 -22.99 -27.97
N GLY A 327 -13.47 -24.15 -27.31
CA GLY A 327 -12.65 -25.30 -27.70
C GLY A 327 -11.16 -25.25 -27.35
N GLY A 328 -10.82 -25.40 -26.07
CA GLY A 328 -9.46 -25.70 -25.59
C GLY A 328 -9.53 -26.14 -24.12
N ASP A 329 -8.65 -27.06 -23.70
CA ASP A 329 -8.75 -27.79 -22.42
C ASP A 329 -9.16 -26.91 -21.24
N ARG A 330 -10.29 -27.29 -20.62
CA ARG A 330 -10.93 -26.56 -19.53
C ARG A 330 -10.13 -26.78 -18.25
N ILE A 331 -9.32 -25.81 -17.85
CA ILE A 331 -8.80 -25.76 -16.47
C ILE A 331 -9.97 -25.34 -15.57
N ALA A 332 -10.67 -26.32 -15.01
CA ALA A 332 -11.67 -26.08 -13.98
C ALA A 332 -10.96 -25.73 -12.67
N VAL A 333 -10.85 -24.45 -12.36
CA VAL A 333 -10.36 -23.98 -11.06
C VAL A 333 -11.45 -24.24 -10.02
N VAL A 334 -11.27 -25.33 -9.28
CA VAL A 334 -12.20 -25.74 -8.21
C VAL A 334 -12.09 -24.75 -7.06
N ALA A 335 -13.22 -24.35 -6.49
CA ALA A 335 -13.29 -23.34 -5.41
C ALA A 335 -12.59 -23.76 -4.11
N ASN A 336 -12.13 -25.01 -4.02
CA ASN A 336 -11.32 -25.51 -2.93
C ASN A 336 -9.92 -25.78 -3.47
N PRO A 337 -8.86 -25.13 -2.93
CA PRO A 337 -7.51 -25.62 -3.17
C PRO A 337 -7.46 -27.09 -2.77
N ILE A 338 -6.68 -27.89 -3.50
CA ILE A 338 -6.39 -29.29 -3.20
C ILE A 338 -6.07 -29.37 -1.71
N SER A 339 -6.92 -30.04 -0.94
CA SER A 339 -6.69 -30.19 0.50
C SER A 339 -5.37 -30.93 0.71
N LEU A 340 -4.65 -30.70 1.82
CA LEU A 340 -3.46 -31.50 2.17
C LEU A 340 -3.75 -33.02 2.23
N VAL A 341 -5.03 -33.40 2.30
CA VAL A 341 -5.51 -34.79 2.24
C VAL A 341 -5.94 -35.27 0.84
N ASP A 342 -6.05 -34.40 -0.15
CA ASP A 342 -6.31 -34.80 -1.55
C ASP A 342 -5.02 -35.35 -2.16
N GLY A 343 -4.79 -36.65 -1.91
CA GLY A 343 -3.55 -37.37 -2.17
C GLY A 343 -3.14 -38.28 -0.99
N PHE A 344 -3.74 -38.07 0.18
CA PHE A 344 -3.49 -38.85 1.39
C PHE A 344 -4.37 -40.11 1.38
N ASN A 345 -3.81 -41.23 0.93
CA ASN A 345 -4.48 -42.52 1.03
C ASN A 345 -4.47 -42.99 2.49
N GLY A 346 -5.51 -42.60 3.26
CA GLY A 346 -5.65 -42.98 4.66
C GLY A 346 -5.60 -44.49 4.90
N GLY A 347 -6.02 -45.30 3.92
CA GLY A 347 -5.88 -46.75 3.95
C GLY A 347 -4.41 -47.20 3.93
N LEU A 348 -3.59 -46.61 3.06
CA LEU A 348 -2.17 -46.93 2.96
C LEU A 348 -1.42 -46.52 4.24
N VAL A 349 -1.75 -45.35 4.80
CA VAL A 349 -1.18 -44.87 6.06
C VAL A 349 -1.58 -45.78 7.23
N ALA A 350 -2.85 -46.17 7.32
CA ALA A 350 -3.32 -47.10 8.36
C ALA A 350 -2.61 -48.47 8.28
N ILE A 351 -2.37 -48.98 7.06
CA ILE A 351 -1.63 -50.24 6.85
C ILE A 351 -0.18 -50.10 7.31
N VAL A 352 0.52 -49.02 6.93
CA VAL A 352 1.92 -48.79 7.31
C VAL A 352 2.06 -48.67 8.83
N TYR A 353 1.25 -47.83 9.47
CA TYR A 353 1.29 -47.67 10.93
C TYR A 353 0.84 -48.93 11.67
N GLY A 354 -0.16 -49.66 11.15
CA GLY A 354 -0.58 -50.96 11.68
C GLY A 354 0.53 -52.00 11.62
N ALA A 355 1.28 -52.06 10.51
CA ALA A 355 2.42 -52.96 10.36
C ALA A 355 3.58 -52.59 11.30
N ILE A 356 3.85 -51.31 11.51
CA ILE A 356 4.86 -50.83 12.47
C ILE A 356 4.48 -51.25 13.90
N VAL A 357 3.22 -51.05 14.30
CA VAL A 357 2.73 -51.44 15.63
C VAL A 357 2.78 -52.96 15.80
N ALA A 358 2.33 -53.73 14.80
CA ALA A 358 2.40 -55.19 14.84
C ALA A 358 3.85 -55.71 14.91
N GLY A 359 4.77 -55.08 14.17
CA GLY A 359 6.20 -55.40 14.21
C GLY A 359 6.84 -55.06 15.57
N ALA A 360 6.47 -53.92 16.17
CA ALA A 360 6.89 -53.55 17.51
C ALA A 360 6.35 -54.54 18.56
N PHE A 361 5.09 -54.98 18.43
CA PHE A 361 4.51 -55.98 19.31
C PHE A 361 5.18 -57.35 19.16
N TRP A 362 5.45 -57.78 17.93
CA TRP A 362 6.13 -59.05 17.63
C TRP A 362 7.56 -59.08 18.16
N THR A 363 8.30 -57.99 18.00
CA THR A 363 9.67 -57.87 18.52
C THR A 363 9.71 -57.77 20.04
N HIS A 364 8.68 -57.20 20.66
CA HIS A 364 8.53 -57.19 22.12
C HIS A 364 8.22 -58.59 22.68
N TRP A 365 7.32 -59.33 22.03
CA TRP A 365 6.96 -60.70 22.42
C TRP A 365 8.10 -61.72 22.24
N ARG A 366 9.03 -61.49 21.30
CA ARG A 366 10.22 -62.34 21.13
C ARG A 366 11.35 -62.05 22.13
N LYS A 367 11.25 -60.96 22.89
CA LYS A 367 12.24 -60.56 23.90
C LYS A 367 11.82 -60.93 25.32
N GLN A 368 10.61 -61.46 25.51
CA GLN A 368 10.19 -62.23 26.68
C GLN A 368 10.36 -63.72 26.36
#